data_AF-A0AAD9M3R2-F1
#
_entry.id   AF-A0AAD9M3R2-F1
#
_cell.length_a   1.000
_cell.length_b   1.000
_cell.length_c   1.000
_cell.angle_alpha   90.00
_cell.angle_beta   90.00
_cell.angle_gamma   90.00
#
_symmetry.space_group_name_H-M   'P 1'
#
loop_
_entity.id
_entity.type
_entity.pdbx_description
1 polymer ?
#
loop_
_entity_poly.entity_id
_entity_poly.type
_entity_poly.pdbx_seq_one_letter_code
_entity_poly.pdbx_strand_id
1 'polypeptide(L)'
;MRCFYFIVLQAIAPCIALPTWSPDPNYAIQTPKTRNIDEDPSLRLHDVKLSHRGMTKKSKNYEVAQAAVPTQLIPGEYYFFMNCDTVEPGYRYGDPGGQYVVDKVGCSHVGVVFGQVSESGNDFEAWYLHPKALKRNHWEGDVLITDSITWSQSQRPWYPKPGQKLMYGYGGPTTAEKADDNKVWSRGQDWLWNAENKFDKKWNCLTYYLYLREELAA
;
A
#
# COMPACT_ATOMS: atom_id res chain seq x y z
N MET A 1 7.14 -27.58 -71.75
CA MET A 1 6.45 -27.59 -70.44
C MET A 1 7.50 -27.46 -69.35
N ARG A 2 7.39 -26.43 -68.50
CA ARG A 2 8.37 -26.06 -67.48
C ARG A 2 8.03 -26.78 -66.17
N CYS A 3 8.90 -27.65 -65.68
CA CYS A 3 8.75 -28.23 -64.34
C CYS A 3 9.59 -27.43 -63.34
N PHE A 4 8.88 -26.86 -62.38
CA PHE A 4 9.39 -26.03 -61.29
C PHE A 4 10.08 -26.86 -60.21
N TYR A 5 11.17 -26.31 -59.69
CA TYR A 5 11.81 -26.71 -58.44
C TYR A 5 10.89 -26.42 -57.26
N PHE A 6 10.72 -27.39 -56.36
CA PHE A 6 10.28 -27.15 -54.98
C PHE A 6 11.25 -27.81 -54.01
N ILE A 7 12.00 -26.96 -53.30
CA ILE A 7 12.84 -27.32 -52.16
C ILE A 7 11.93 -27.31 -50.93
N VAL A 8 11.73 -28.48 -50.30
CA VAL A 8 11.02 -28.61 -49.03
C VAL A 8 12.04 -28.41 -47.89
N LEU A 9 12.04 -27.24 -47.27
CA LEU A 9 12.72 -27.01 -46.00
C LEU A 9 11.91 -27.67 -44.87
N GLN A 10 12.43 -28.74 -44.28
CA GLN A 10 11.94 -29.27 -43.02
C GLN A 10 12.46 -28.40 -41.86
N ALA A 11 11.55 -27.68 -41.21
CA ALA A 11 11.81 -27.03 -39.94
C ALA A 11 11.75 -28.07 -38.81
N ILE A 12 12.88 -28.32 -38.15
CA ILE A 12 12.97 -29.09 -36.92
C ILE A 12 12.55 -28.16 -35.78
N ALA A 13 11.36 -28.37 -35.23
CA ALA A 13 10.95 -27.73 -33.98
C ALA A 13 11.51 -28.54 -32.80
N PRO A 14 12.32 -27.98 -31.89
CA PRO A 14 12.64 -28.65 -30.65
C PRO A 14 11.43 -28.56 -29.70
N CYS A 15 10.81 -29.71 -29.40
CA CYS A 15 9.89 -29.87 -28.28
C CYS A 15 10.61 -29.53 -26.98
N ILE A 16 10.33 -28.35 -26.42
CA ILE A 16 10.68 -28.02 -25.04
C ILE A 16 9.62 -28.67 -24.16
N ALA A 17 9.98 -29.78 -23.51
CA ALA A 17 9.16 -30.41 -22.47
C ALA A 17 9.06 -29.45 -21.28
N LEU A 18 7.84 -29.00 -20.97
CA LEU A 18 7.54 -28.29 -19.74
C LEU A 18 7.62 -29.28 -18.55
N PRO A 19 8.24 -28.93 -17.42
CA PRO A 19 8.20 -29.77 -16.24
C PRO A 19 6.76 -29.82 -15.70
N THR A 20 6.18 -31.02 -15.70
CA THR A 20 4.91 -31.34 -15.06
C THR A 20 5.09 -31.29 -13.55
N TRP A 21 4.74 -30.18 -12.92
CA TRP A 21 4.57 -30.12 -11.47
C TRP A 21 3.12 -30.45 -11.13
N SER A 22 2.91 -31.72 -10.75
CA SER A 22 1.72 -32.18 -10.03
C SER A 22 2.06 -32.14 -8.54
N PRO A 23 1.32 -31.42 -7.68
CA PRO A 23 1.54 -31.51 -6.24
C PRO A 23 0.87 -32.79 -5.71
N ASP A 24 1.69 -33.78 -5.34
CA ASP A 24 1.24 -34.90 -4.51
C ASP A 24 0.86 -34.39 -3.10
N PRO A 25 -0.26 -34.85 -2.50
CA PRO A 25 -0.78 -34.32 -1.26
C PRO A 25 -0.24 -35.15 -0.10
N ASN A 26 0.97 -34.88 0.41
CA ASN A 26 1.43 -35.36 1.72
C ASN A 26 2.74 -34.67 2.12
N TYR A 27 2.67 -33.51 2.77
CA TYR A 27 3.75 -33.05 3.63
C TYR A 27 3.20 -32.65 4.98
N ALA A 28 3.55 -33.46 5.98
CA ALA A 28 3.41 -33.13 7.39
C ALA A 28 4.21 -31.85 7.69
N ILE A 29 3.57 -30.87 8.33
CA ILE A 29 4.22 -29.66 8.82
C ILE A 29 5.15 -30.06 9.98
N GLN A 30 6.42 -30.32 9.67
CA GLN A 30 7.48 -30.28 10.66
C GLN A 30 7.86 -28.81 10.88
N THR A 31 7.67 -28.32 12.10
CA THR A 31 8.16 -27.01 12.53
C THR A 31 9.70 -27.00 12.55
N PRO A 32 10.37 -26.08 11.81
CA PRO A 32 11.80 -25.88 11.99
C PRO A 32 12.04 -25.02 13.23
N LYS A 33 12.81 -25.59 14.16
CA LYS A 33 13.47 -24.89 15.26
C LYS A 33 14.27 -23.69 14.74
N THR A 34 14.21 -22.63 15.53
CA THR A 34 15.07 -21.44 15.59
C THR A 34 16.48 -21.65 15.02
N ARG A 35 16.81 -20.89 13.97
CA ARG A 35 18.19 -20.48 13.66
C ARG A 35 18.21 -19.00 13.31
N ASN A 36 19.09 -18.30 14.02
CA ASN A 36 19.46 -16.90 13.82
C ASN A 36 19.76 -16.65 12.33
N ILE A 37 18.99 -15.77 11.71
CA ILE A 37 19.37 -15.09 10.48
C ILE A 37 19.80 -13.70 10.93
N ASP A 38 21.05 -13.38 10.69
CA ASP A 38 21.64 -12.06 10.91
C ASP A 38 20.69 -10.96 10.39
N GLU A 39 20.25 -10.11 11.32
CA GLU A 39 19.41 -8.95 11.04
C GLU A 39 20.14 -8.01 10.09
N ASP A 40 19.59 -7.81 8.88
CA ASP A 40 19.99 -6.71 8.00
C ASP A 40 19.72 -5.37 8.72
N PRO A 41 20.75 -4.55 9.02
CA PRO A 41 20.59 -3.30 9.74
C PRO A 41 19.73 -2.27 8.98
N SER A 42 19.53 -2.43 7.67
CA SER A 42 18.73 -1.52 6.83
C SER A 42 17.22 -1.69 6.98
N LEU A 43 16.77 -2.80 7.57
CA LEU A 43 15.35 -3.10 7.83
C LEU A 43 14.84 -2.59 9.18
N ARG A 44 15.67 -1.90 9.97
CA ARG A 44 15.24 -1.16 11.15
C ARG A 44 14.48 0.10 10.72
N LEU A 45 13.29 -0.08 10.13
CA LEU A 45 12.26 0.93 10.18
C LEU A 45 12.08 1.29 11.65
N HIS A 46 12.28 2.56 11.99
CA HIS A 46 12.09 3.08 13.33
C HIS A 46 10.66 2.83 13.80
N ASP A 47 10.42 1.69 14.46
CA ASP A 47 9.17 1.38 15.13
C ASP A 47 9.07 2.26 16.38
N VAL A 48 8.57 3.49 16.19
CA VAL A 48 8.32 4.42 17.29
C VAL A 48 7.10 3.93 18.06
N LYS A 49 7.38 3.27 19.20
CA LYS A 49 6.36 2.90 20.18
C LYS A 49 5.91 4.17 20.91
N LEU A 50 4.75 4.72 20.52
CA LEU A 50 4.21 5.97 21.06
C LEU A 50 3.80 5.84 22.54
N SER A 51 4.61 6.38 23.47
CA SER A 51 4.22 6.56 24.87
C SER A 51 3.29 7.78 25.03
N HIS A 52 2.21 7.62 25.78
CA HIS A 52 0.99 8.45 25.71
C HIS A 52 0.90 9.64 26.71
N ARG A 53 1.99 10.15 27.29
CA ARG A 53 1.91 11.18 28.37
C ARG A 53 2.43 12.55 27.94
N GLY A 54 1.53 13.54 27.88
CA GLY A 54 1.86 14.96 28.07
C GLY A 54 1.74 15.91 26.86
N MET A 55 1.48 15.42 25.65
CA MET A 55 1.49 16.25 24.44
C MET A 55 0.10 16.73 24.00
N THR A 56 0.03 17.93 23.44
CA THR A 56 -1.15 18.36 22.66
C THR A 56 -1.23 17.54 21.37
N LYS A 57 -2.43 17.39 20.79
CA LYS A 57 -2.60 16.64 19.53
C LYS A 57 -1.70 17.18 18.39
N LYS A 58 -1.47 18.49 18.37
CA LYS A 58 -0.63 19.21 17.41
C LYS A 58 0.85 18.82 17.51
N SER A 59 1.44 18.93 18.70
CA SER A 59 2.85 18.53 18.90
C SER A 59 3.08 17.04 18.58
N LYS A 60 2.08 16.19 18.82
CA LYS A 60 2.16 14.75 18.51
C LYS A 60 2.21 14.47 17.00
N ASN A 61 1.54 15.27 16.16
CA ASN A 61 1.60 15.11 14.72
C ASN A 61 3.03 15.37 14.22
N TYR A 62 3.64 16.47 14.67
CA TYR A 62 5.00 16.83 14.32
C TYR A 62 5.99 15.75 14.72
N GLU A 63 5.94 15.26 15.96
CA GLU A 63 6.87 14.22 16.44
C GLU A 63 6.79 12.93 15.61
N VAL A 64 5.58 12.48 15.25
CA VAL A 64 5.40 11.28 14.44
C VAL A 64 5.89 11.50 13.01
N ALA A 65 5.63 12.66 12.41
CA ALA A 65 6.13 13.01 11.09
C ALA A 65 7.67 13.14 11.09
N GLN A 66 8.23 13.82 12.08
CA GLN A 66 9.67 14.02 12.26
C GLN A 66 10.39 12.68 12.46
N ALA A 67 9.80 11.74 13.19
CA ALA A 67 10.43 10.42 13.38
C ALA A 67 10.38 9.53 12.13
N ALA A 68 9.51 9.83 11.17
CA ALA A 68 9.41 9.08 9.92
C ALA A 68 10.42 9.55 8.87
N VAL A 69 10.90 10.80 8.95
CA VAL A 69 11.86 11.38 8.02
C VAL A 69 13.32 11.14 8.47
N PRO A 70 14.25 10.93 7.53
CA PRO A 70 15.68 10.76 7.86
C PRO A 70 16.37 12.06 8.26
N THR A 71 15.77 13.21 7.94
CA THR A 71 16.30 14.55 8.20
C THR A 71 15.30 15.38 9.01
N GLN A 72 15.70 16.56 9.45
CA GLN A 72 14.75 17.47 10.11
C GLN A 72 13.67 17.96 9.13
N LEU A 73 12.43 18.00 9.59
CA LEU A 73 11.32 18.66 8.90
C LEU A 73 11.54 20.17 8.90
N ILE A 74 11.42 20.79 7.73
CA ILE A 74 11.68 22.22 7.55
C ILE A 74 10.36 22.99 7.81
N PRO A 75 10.36 24.02 8.67
CA PRO A 75 9.20 24.88 8.87
C PRO A 75 8.70 25.50 7.56
N GLY A 76 7.38 25.56 7.38
CA GLY A 76 6.75 26.10 6.16
C GLY A 76 6.72 25.14 4.98
N GLU A 77 7.53 24.07 4.99
CA GLU A 77 7.58 23.10 3.88
C GLU A 77 6.45 22.07 3.95
N TYR A 78 6.13 21.52 2.77
CA TYR A 78 5.07 20.53 2.61
C TYR A 78 5.66 19.14 2.42
N TYR A 79 5.01 18.15 3.05
CA TYR A 79 5.42 16.75 2.97
C TYR A 79 4.20 15.85 2.79
N PHE A 80 4.44 14.68 2.21
CA PHE A 80 3.46 13.60 2.19
C PHE A 80 4.10 12.25 2.53
N PHE A 81 3.28 11.34 3.04
CA PHE A 81 3.67 10.05 3.58
C PHE A 81 2.63 8.99 3.21
N MET A 82 3.07 7.72 3.14
CA MET A 82 2.14 6.61 3.26
C MET A 82 1.84 6.37 4.74
N ASN A 83 0.59 6.45 5.15
CA ASN A 83 0.15 5.97 6.46
C ASN A 83 -0.22 4.50 6.35
N CYS A 84 0.50 3.66 7.08
CA CYS A 84 0.39 2.21 7.11
C CYS A 84 -0.30 1.75 8.39
N ASP A 85 -1.40 1.02 8.27
CA ASP A 85 -2.01 0.27 9.36
C ASP A 85 -1.26 -1.06 9.50
N THR A 86 -0.47 -1.22 10.57
CA THR A 86 0.45 -2.35 10.74
C THR A 86 -0.31 -3.64 11.04
N VAL A 87 0.28 -4.78 10.67
CA VAL A 87 -0.25 -6.12 10.99
C VAL A 87 0.76 -6.94 11.76
N GLU A 88 0.26 -7.89 12.54
CA GLU A 88 1.10 -8.90 13.19
C GLU A 88 1.73 -9.84 12.15
N PRO A 89 2.92 -10.39 12.42
CA PRO A 89 3.54 -11.38 11.57
C PRO A 89 2.61 -12.57 11.28
N GLY A 90 2.51 -12.95 10.00
CA GLY A 90 1.64 -14.06 9.57
C GLY A 90 0.18 -13.69 9.33
N TYR A 91 -0.20 -12.42 9.47
CA TYR A 91 -1.53 -11.95 9.11
C TYR A 91 -1.87 -12.26 7.64
N ARG A 92 -3.10 -12.74 7.40
CA ARG A 92 -3.62 -13.07 6.08
C ARG A 92 -4.98 -12.40 5.84
N TYR A 93 -5.12 -11.78 4.69
CA TYR A 93 -6.39 -11.30 4.19
C TYR A 93 -7.14 -12.43 3.49
N GLY A 94 -8.46 -12.46 3.67
CA GLY A 94 -9.34 -13.40 2.95
C GLY A 94 -9.50 -13.06 1.47
N ASP A 95 -9.12 -11.85 1.04
CA ASP A 95 -9.27 -11.40 -0.34
C ASP A 95 -7.92 -11.06 -1.01
N PRO A 96 -7.82 -11.21 -2.35
CA PRO A 96 -6.55 -11.02 -3.06
C PRO A 96 -6.03 -9.59 -3.04
N GLY A 97 -6.91 -8.59 -2.95
CA GLY A 97 -6.55 -7.17 -2.95
C GLY A 97 -5.86 -6.78 -1.65
N GLY A 98 -6.47 -7.11 -0.51
CA GLY A 98 -5.88 -6.88 0.81
C GLY A 98 -4.61 -7.72 1.03
N GLN A 99 -4.59 -8.98 0.58
CA GLN A 99 -3.38 -9.81 0.72
C GLN A 99 -2.21 -9.23 -0.06
N TYR A 100 -2.46 -8.68 -1.25
CA TYR A 100 -1.43 -8.01 -2.04
C TYR A 100 -0.80 -6.81 -1.32
N VAL A 101 -1.60 -6.02 -0.58
CA VAL A 101 -1.08 -4.89 0.20
C VAL A 101 -0.15 -5.40 1.31
N VAL A 102 -0.58 -6.41 2.06
CA VAL A 102 0.23 -7.03 3.11
C VAL A 102 1.54 -7.57 2.53
N ASP A 103 1.47 -8.32 1.42
CA ASP A 103 2.64 -8.92 0.79
C ASP A 103 3.64 -7.87 0.25
N LYS A 104 3.16 -6.68 -0.13
CA LYS A 104 4.01 -5.64 -0.74
C LYS A 104 4.60 -4.66 0.26
N VAL A 105 3.84 -4.28 1.28
CA VAL A 105 4.23 -3.20 2.20
C VAL A 105 4.09 -3.56 3.67
N GLY A 106 3.61 -4.76 3.99
CA GLY A 106 3.44 -5.21 5.38
C GLY A 106 2.33 -4.46 6.14
N CYS A 107 1.35 -3.89 5.42
CA CYS A 107 0.24 -3.13 5.98
C CYS A 107 -1.08 -3.85 5.68
N SER A 108 -2.03 -3.83 6.62
CA SER A 108 -3.41 -4.27 6.34
C SER A 108 -4.14 -3.26 5.47
N HIS A 109 -3.82 -1.98 5.66
CA HIS A 109 -4.42 -0.89 4.93
C HIS A 109 -3.43 0.27 4.82
N VAL A 110 -3.54 1.03 3.73
CA VAL A 110 -2.73 2.24 3.54
C VAL A 110 -3.60 3.41 3.11
N GLY A 111 -3.15 4.60 3.45
CA GLY A 111 -3.68 5.86 2.95
C GLY A 111 -2.58 6.90 2.80
N VAL A 112 -2.93 8.04 2.24
CA VAL A 112 -2.01 9.16 2.09
C VAL A 112 -2.20 10.16 3.21
N VAL A 113 -1.09 10.60 3.78
CA VAL A 113 -1.04 11.76 4.68
C VAL A 113 -0.25 12.83 4.00
N PHE A 114 -0.78 14.04 3.88
CA PHE A 114 -0.08 15.17 3.27
C PHE A 114 -0.43 16.45 4.01
N GLY A 115 0.52 17.38 4.09
CA GLY A 115 0.32 18.59 4.87
C GLY A 115 1.56 19.47 4.92
N GLN A 116 1.47 20.49 5.77
CA GLN A 116 2.50 21.49 5.96
C GLN A 116 3.08 21.38 7.38
N VAL A 117 4.39 21.57 7.49
CA VAL A 117 5.01 21.87 8.78
C VAL A 117 4.70 23.32 9.11
N SER A 118 4.10 23.57 10.28
CA SER A 118 3.83 24.94 10.74
C SER A 118 5.08 25.84 10.66
N GLU A 119 4.89 27.14 10.43
CA GLU A 119 5.98 28.14 10.40
C GLU A 119 6.81 28.15 11.69
N SER A 120 6.18 27.83 12.83
CA SER A 120 6.86 27.68 14.12
C SER A 120 7.64 26.37 14.29
N GLY A 121 7.52 25.43 13.36
CA GLY A 121 8.21 24.14 13.38
C GLY A 121 7.78 23.20 14.52
N ASN A 122 6.57 23.35 15.04
CA ASN A 122 6.08 22.62 16.23
C ASN A 122 4.81 21.79 15.98
N ASP A 123 4.25 21.86 14.79
CA ASP A 123 3.07 21.12 14.33
C ASP A 123 3.27 20.64 12.88
N PHE A 124 2.61 19.53 12.55
CA PHE A 124 2.44 19.06 11.18
C PHE A 124 0.94 19.01 10.89
N GLU A 125 0.46 20.05 10.22
CA GLU A 125 -0.95 20.24 9.88
C GLU A 125 -1.25 19.48 8.59
N ALA A 126 -1.89 18.33 8.73
CA ALA A 126 -2.03 17.37 7.65
C ALA A 126 -3.43 16.81 7.50
N TRP A 127 -3.72 16.37 6.28
CA TRP A 127 -4.92 15.64 5.89
C TRP A 127 -4.62 14.16 5.70
N TYR A 128 -5.61 13.32 5.95
CA TYR A 128 -5.57 11.89 5.71
C TYR A 128 -6.67 11.47 4.75
N LEU A 129 -6.27 10.87 3.64
CA LEU A 129 -7.15 10.31 2.63
C LEU A 129 -6.86 8.83 2.46
N HIS A 130 -7.91 8.02 2.40
CA HIS A 130 -7.79 6.61 2.07
C HIS A 130 -9.09 6.11 1.44
N PRO A 131 -9.02 5.08 0.58
CA PRO A 131 -10.19 4.46 0.02
C PRO A 131 -10.72 3.40 1.00
N LYS A 132 -11.99 3.05 0.86
CA LYS A 132 -12.64 1.93 1.53
C LYS A 132 -13.59 1.26 0.55
N ALA A 133 -13.34 -0.02 0.31
CA ALA A 133 -14.28 -0.89 -0.40
C ALA A 133 -15.38 -1.33 0.57
N LEU A 134 -16.63 -1.08 0.20
CA LEU A 134 -17.83 -1.55 0.86
C LEU A 134 -18.32 -2.76 0.06
N LYS A 135 -18.17 -3.96 0.64
CA LYS A 135 -18.60 -5.21 0.01
C LYS A 135 -19.97 -5.60 0.55
N ARG A 136 -20.93 -5.79 -0.33
CA ARG A 136 -22.19 -6.47 -0.01
C ARG A 136 -21.99 -7.94 -0.31
N ASN A 137 -22.25 -8.79 0.67
CA ASN A 137 -22.09 -10.23 0.53
C ASN A 137 -23.37 -10.94 1.00
N HIS A 138 -23.59 -12.13 0.48
CA HIS A 138 -24.58 -13.09 0.97
C HIS A 138 -23.96 -14.50 1.03
N TRP A 139 -24.64 -15.41 1.72
CA TRP A 139 -24.23 -16.81 1.82
C TRP A 139 -25.05 -17.66 0.85
N GLU A 140 -24.37 -18.46 0.03
CA GLU A 140 -24.97 -19.56 -0.74
C GLU A 140 -24.42 -20.89 -0.17
N GLY A 141 -25.22 -21.53 0.68
CA GLY A 141 -24.73 -22.65 1.50
C GLY A 141 -23.59 -22.19 2.41
N ASP A 142 -22.44 -22.87 2.35
CA ASP A 142 -21.23 -22.56 3.13
C ASP A 142 -20.26 -21.60 2.40
N VAL A 143 -20.69 -21.01 1.27
CA VAL A 143 -19.86 -20.09 0.47
C VAL A 143 -20.34 -18.65 0.62
N LEU A 144 -19.42 -17.75 0.98
CA LEU A 144 -19.68 -16.31 1.01
C LEU A 144 -19.49 -15.72 -0.40
N ILE A 145 -20.56 -15.23 -1.00
CA ILE A 145 -20.58 -14.61 -2.33
C ILE A 145 -20.59 -13.09 -2.19
N THR A 146 -19.77 -12.39 -2.98
CA THR A 146 -19.77 -10.92 -3.06
C THR A 146 -20.72 -10.47 -4.17
N ASP A 147 -21.82 -9.81 -3.77
CA ASP A 147 -22.84 -9.25 -4.67
C ASP A 147 -22.34 -8.01 -5.40
N SER A 148 -21.71 -7.11 -4.64
CA SER A 148 -21.27 -5.83 -5.14
C SER A 148 -20.15 -5.25 -4.29
N ILE A 149 -19.34 -4.42 -4.94
CA ILE A 149 -18.28 -3.64 -4.32
C ILE A 149 -18.56 -2.19 -4.68
N THR A 150 -18.71 -1.33 -3.69
CA THR A 150 -18.72 0.11 -3.90
C THR A 150 -17.54 0.75 -3.19
N TRP A 151 -16.96 1.77 -3.82
CA TRP A 151 -15.85 2.51 -3.22
C TRP A 151 -16.33 3.77 -2.53
N SER A 152 -15.62 4.13 -1.48
CA SER A 152 -15.73 5.42 -0.80
C SER A 152 -14.33 5.89 -0.42
N GLN A 153 -14.13 7.18 -0.22
CA GLN A 153 -12.91 7.71 0.38
C GLN A 153 -13.21 8.57 1.60
N SER A 154 -12.27 8.62 2.54
CA SER A 154 -12.29 9.59 3.62
C SER A 154 -11.52 10.86 3.25
N GLN A 155 -11.91 12.00 3.83
CA GLN A 155 -11.06 13.19 3.95
C GLN A 155 -11.24 13.73 5.36
N ARG A 156 -10.15 13.82 6.12
CA ARG A 156 -10.17 14.38 7.48
C ARG A 156 -8.79 14.85 7.90
N PRO A 157 -8.70 15.77 8.87
CA PRO A 157 -7.43 16.07 9.50
C PRO A 157 -6.79 14.79 10.05
N TRP A 158 -5.48 14.66 9.84
CA TRP A 158 -4.72 13.51 10.29
C TRP A 158 -4.32 13.68 11.75
N TYR A 159 -4.42 12.56 12.49
CA TYR A 159 -3.90 12.42 13.83
C TYR A 159 -3.35 11.00 13.97
N PRO A 160 -2.18 10.80 14.60
CA PRO A 160 -1.57 9.49 14.74
C PRO A 160 -2.42 8.61 15.65
N LYS A 161 -2.68 7.38 15.20
CA LYS A 161 -3.39 6.36 15.97
C LYS A 161 -2.47 5.19 16.33
N PRO A 162 -2.76 4.47 17.44
CA PRO A 162 -2.08 3.21 17.74
C PRO A 162 -2.21 2.22 16.56
N GLY A 163 -1.13 1.47 16.28
CA GLY A 163 -1.09 0.52 15.17
C GLY A 163 -0.94 1.17 13.79
N GLN A 164 -0.58 2.46 13.72
CA GLN A 164 -0.26 3.14 12.48
C GLN A 164 1.19 3.63 12.50
N LYS A 165 1.83 3.63 11.33
CA LYS A 165 3.12 4.30 11.10
C LYS A 165 3.14 5.08 9.79
N LEU A 166 3.94 6.13 9.74
CA LEU A 166 4.23 6.85 8.51
C LEU A 166 5.46 6.24 7.83
N MET A 167 5.38 5.98 6.53
CA MET A 167 6.46 5.41 5.74
C MET A 167 6.98 6.46 4.75
N TYR A 168 8.11 7.10 5.10
CA TYR A 168 8.72 8.12 4.25
C TYR A 168 9.34 7.57 2.97
N GLY A 169 9.78 6.30 2.95
CA GLY A 169 10.30 5.66 1.72
C GLY A 169 9.29 5.56 0.57
N TYR A 170 8.00 5.80 0.84
CA TYR A 170 6.94 5.92 -0.17
C TYR A 170 6.48 7.36 -0.40
N GLY A 171 6.92 8.29 0.45
CA GLY A 171 6.55 9.70 0.46
C GLY A 171 7.72 10.62 0.12
N GLY A 172 7.61 11.88 0.54
CA GLY A 172 8.64 12.88 0.28
C GLY A 172 8.16 14.31 0.48
N PRO A 173 9.02 15.28 0.12
CA PRO A 173 8.61 16.68 -0.04
C PRO A 173 7.53 16.81 -1.13
N THR A 174 6.67 17.80 -0.97
CA THR A 174 5.67 18.21 -1.95
C THR A 174 5.58 19.75 -1.95
N THR A 175 4.61 20.32 -2.66
CA THR A 175 4.40 21.78 -2.73
C THR A 175 2.99 22.10 -2.26
N ALA A 176 2.75 23.35 -1.85
CA ALA A 176 1.41 23.83 -1.47
C ALA A 176 0.36 23.55 -2.55
N GLU A 177 0.70 23.74 -3.82
CA GLU A 177 -0.21 23.52 -4.95
C GLU A 177 -0.53 22.03 -5.21
N LYS A 178 0.41 21.13 -4.91
CA LYS A 178 0.21 19.68 -5.04
C LYS A 178 -0.52 19.10 -3.81
N ALA A 179 -0.26 19.65 -2.64
CA ALA A 179 -0.88 19.28 -1.36
C ALA A 179 -2.21 20.01 -1.08
N ASP A 180 -2.84 20.61 -2.09
CA ASP A 180 -4.19 21.16 -1.99
C ASP A 180 -5.20 20.03 -1.73
N ASP A 181 -5.94 20.13 -0.63
CA ASP A 181 -6.78 19.05 -0.14
C ASP A 181 -7.97 18.74 -1.07
N ASN A 182 -8.55 19.77 -1.70
CA ASN A 182 -9.62 19.61 -2.67
C ASN A 182 -9.12 18.93 -3.95
N LYS A 183 -7.93 19.31 -4.43
CA LYS A 183 -7.29 18.72 -5.61
C LYS A 183 -6.98 17.25 -5.37
N VAL A 184 -6.32 16.91 -4.27
CA VAL A 184 -5.98 15.52 -3.94
C VAL A 184 -7.25 14.68 -3.72
N TRP A 185 -8.26 15.23 -3.06
CA TRP A 185 -9.56 14.57 -2.92
C TRP A 185 -10.22 14.29 -4.27
N SER A 186 -10.23 15.27 -5.19
CA SER A 186 -10.81 15.12 -6.52
C SER A 186 -10.11 14.01 -7.30
N ARG A 187 -8.77 13.99 -7.27
CA ARG A 187 -7.98 12.88 -7.86
C ARG A 187 -8.32 11.54 -7.24
N GLY A 188 -8.51 11.51 -5.93
CA GLY A 188 -8.98 10.31 -5.23
C GLY A 188 -10.30 9.80 -5.79
N GLN A 189 -11.28 10.69 -6.05
CA GLN A 189 -12.55 10.31 -6.66
C GLN A 189 -12.38 9.77 -8.08
N ASP A 190 -11.54 10.40 -8.90
CA ASP A 190 -11.25 9.94 -10.26
C ASP A 190 -10.76 8.49 -10.25
N TRP A 191 -9.86 8.16 -9.32
CA TRP A 191 -9.40 6.78 -9.15
C TRP A 191 -10.54 5.84 -8.74
N LEU A 192 -11.39 6.24 -7.77
CA LEU A 192 -12.51 5.41 -7.32
C LEU A 192 -13.53 5.15 -8.44
N TRP A 193 -13.80 6.16 -9.28
CA TRP A 193 -14.66 5.98 -10.45
C TRP A 193 -14.08 4.96 -11.43
N ASN A 194 -12.78 5.00 -11.70
CA ASN A 194 -12.11 4.03 -12.57
C ASN A 194 -12.05 2.62 -11.97
N ALA A 195 -12.02 2.51 -10.63
CA ALA A 195 -12.02 1.24 -9.93
C ALA A 195 -13.35 0.48 -10.09
N GLU A 196 -14.46 1.21 -10.29
CA GLU A 196 -15.80 0.64 -10.43
C GLU A 196 -16.12 -0.38 -9.32
N ASN A 197 -16.49 -1.62 -9.67
CA ASN A 197 -16.81 -2.68 -8.71
C ASN A 197 -15.62 -3.65 -8.50
N LYS A 198 -14.38 -3.22 -8.75
CA LYS A 198 -13.19 -4.09 -8.70
C LYS A 198 -12.48 -3.95 -7.36
N PHE A 199 -12.14 -5.09 -6.74
CA PHE A 199 -11.22 -5.14 -5.59
C PHE A 199 -10.27 -6.32 -5.72
N ASP A 200 -9.06 -6.06 -6.19
CA ASP A 200 -8.07 -7.06 -6.54
C ASP A 200 -6.64 -6.47 -6.42
N LYS A 201 -5.64 -7.16 -6.99
CA LYS A 201 -4.23 -6.72 -6.95
C LYS A 201 -3.98 -5.40 -7.70
N LYS A 202 -4.85 -5.01 -8.65
CA LYS A 202 -4.80 -3.76 -9.41
C LYS A 202 -5.67 -2.67 -8.80
N TRP A 203 -6.72 -3.06 -8.08
CA TRP A 203 -7.67 -2.14 -7.45
C TRP A 203 -7.74 -2.39 -5.94
N ASN A 204 -6.82 -1.78 -5.19
CA ASN A 204 -6.75 -1.82 -3.72
C ASN A 204 -6.23 -0.49 -3.15
N CYS A 205 -6.12 -0.40 -1.82
CA CYS A 205 -5.68 0.83 -1.17
C CYS A 205 -4.22 1.22 -1.47
N LEU A 206 -3.33 0.26 -1.76
CA LEU A 206 -1.96 0.56 -2.16
C LEU A 206 -1.92 1.18 -3.56
N THR A 207 -2.66 0.63 -4.52
CA THR A 207 -2.72 1.20 -5.88
C THR A 207 -3.37 2.58 -5.91
N TYR A 208 -4.39 2.82 -5.08
CA TYR A 208 -4.95 4.16 -4.87
C TYR A 208 -3.91 5.12 -4.29
N TYR A 209 -3.16 4.68 -3.27
CA TYR A 209 -2.09 5.49 -2.70
C TYR A 209 -1.03 5.84 -3.75
N LEU A 210 -0.57 4.85 -4.53
CA LEU A 210 0.44 5.05 -5.57
C LEU A 210 -0.03 6.04 -6.64
N TYR A 211 -1.32 5.99 -6.99
CA TYR A 211 -1.92 6.98 -7.89
C TYR A 211 -1.86 8.40 -7.30
N LEU A 212 -2.28 8.59 -6.05
CA LEU A 212 -2.21 9.92 -5.41
C LEU A 212 -0.77 10.41 -5.19
N ARG A 213 0.17 9.48 -4.94
CA ARG A 213 1.59 9.81 -4.81
C ARG A 213 2.12 10.50 -6.07
N GLU A 214 1.71 10.07 -7.26
CA GLU A 214 2.17 10.66 -8.51
C GLU A 214 1.73 12.13 -8.64
N GLU A 215 0.56 12.48 -8.09
CA GLU A 215 0.07 13.86 -8.05
C GLU A 215 0.77 14.70 -6.98
N LEU A 216 1.20 14.08 -5.88
CA LEU A 216 1.82 14.74 -4.73
C LEU A 216 3.33 14.91 -4.84
N ALA A 217 4.05 13.98 -5.47
CA ALA A 217 5.50 14.04 -5.55
C ALA A 217 5.96 15.33 -6.25
N ALA A 218 6.90 16.07 -5.62
CA ALA A 218 7.45 17.32 -6.15
C ALA A 218 8.17 17.13 -7.49
#